data_AF-A0A6A8Q688-F1
#
_entry.id   AF-A0A6A8Q688-F1
#
_cell.length_a   1.000
_cell.length_b   1.000
_cell.length_c   1.000
_cell.angle_alpha   90.00
_cell.angle_beta   90.00
_cell.angle_gamma   90.00
#
_symmetry.space_group_name_H-M   'P 1'
#
loop_
_entity.id
_entity.type
_entity.pdbx_description
1 polymer ?
#
loop_
_entity_poly.entity_id
_entity_poly.type
_entity_poly.pdbx_seq_one_letter_code
_entity_poly.pdbx_strand_id
1 'polypeptide(L)'
;MKRSGVRNLTVFHGARWRAAYAWQIGSRYGQARIKERKSIVEHVFGTLKHWMGKIPLKLRGLRKVQTEINLYAAGYNMKRYASLAPIGELIEEVASWNPVRTATTA
;
A
#
# COMPACT_ATOMS: atom_id res chain seq x y z
N MET A 1 47.09 3.45 -28.10
CA MET A 1 46.13 4.25 -27.31
C MET A 1 44.69 3.90 -27.73
N LYS A 2 44.04 2.94 -27.07
CA LYS A 2 42.57 2.77 -27.03
C LYS A 2 42.22 2.05 -25.72
N ARG A 3 41.90 2.80 -24.67
CA ARG A 3 41.26 2.25 -23.47
C ARG A 3 39.84 1.86 -23.88
N SER A 4 39.58 0.57 -24.07
CA SER A 4 38.22 0.05 -24.26
C SER A 4 37.44 0.31 -22.97
N GLY A 5 36.72 1.43 -22.94
CA GLY A 5 35.90 1.84 -21.81
C GLY A 5 34.81 0.80 -21.57
N VAL A 6 34.99 0.00 -20.53
CA VAL A 6 33.91 -0.76 -19.91
C VAL A 6 32.90 0.30 -19.44
N ARG A 7 31.82 0.47 -20.20
CA ARG A 7 30.67 1.24 -19.73
C ARG A 7 30.14 0.47 -18.53
N ASN A 8 30.49 0.91 -17.33
CA ASN A 8 29.84 0.42 -16.12
C ASN A 8 28.35 0.72 -16.27
N LEU A 9 27.59 -0.27 -16.72
CA LEU A 9 26.14 -0.28 -16.58
C LEU A 9 25.92 -0.37 -15.08
N THR A 10 25.76 0.78 -14.42
CA THR A 10 25.22 0.81 -13.07
C THR A 10 23.78 0.32 -13.18
N VAL A 11 23.62 -1.01 -13.17
CA VAL A 11 22.34 -1.66 -13.02
C VAL A 11 21.82 -1.15 -11.68
N PHE A 12 20.87 -0.22 -11.72
CA PHE A 12 20.21 0.33 -10.55
C PHE A 12 19.90 -0.82 -9.59
N HIS A 13 20.24 -0.70 -8.31
CA HIS A 13 20.15 -1.82 -7.35
C HIS A 13 18.78 -2.54 -7.39
N GLY A 14 17.69 -1.80 -7.67
CA GLY A 14 16.34 -2.35 -7.85
C GLY A 14 15.96 -2.79 -9.27
N ALA A 15 16.87 -2.84 -10.24
CA ALA A 15 16.56 -3.22 -11.63
C ALA A 15 16.24 -4.72 -11.74
N ARG A 16 16.93 -5.56 -10.95
CA ARG A 16 16.59 -6.99 -10.81
C ARG A 16 15.20 -7.17 -10.22
N TRP A 17 14.85 -6.39 -9.18
CA TRP A 17 13.50 -6.38 -8.61
C TRP A 17 12.46 -5.91 -9.62
N ARG A 18 12.72 -4.83 -10.39
CA ARG A 18 11.82 -4.36 -11.43
C ARG A 18 11.58 -5.39 -12.53
N ALA A 19 12.64 -6.08 -12.97
CA ALA A 19 12.53 -7.14 -13.97
C ALA A 19 11.75 -8.35 -13.43
N ALA A 20 12.03 -8.77 -12.20
CA ALA A 20 11.29 -9.85 -11.53
C ALA A 20 9.81 -9.47 -11.29
N TYR A 21 9.55 -8.24 -10.86
CA TYR A 21 8.20 -7.70 -10.68
C TYR A 21 7.44 -7.61 -12.00
N ALA A 22 8.08 -7.10 -13.07
CA ALA A 22 7.48 -7.06 -14.40
C ALA A 22 7.12 -8.46 -14.91
N TRP A 23 7.99 -9.44 -14.70
CA TRP A 23 7.73 -10.84 -15.02
C TRP A 23 6.56 -11.41 -14.20
N GLN A 24 6.55 -11.16 -12.89
CA GLN A 24 5.49 -11.61 -11.98
C GLN A 24 4.12 -11.02 -12.36
N ILE A 25 4.07 -9.73 -12.71
CA ILE A 25 2.85 -9.04 -13.14
C ILE A 25 2.39 -9.51 -14.52
N GLY A 26 3.33 -9.85 -15.41
CA GLY A 26 3.04 -10.43 -16.72
C GLY A 26 2.48 -11.86 -16.66
N SER A 27 2.78 -12.60 -15.60
CA SER A 27 2.25 -13.95 -15.39
C SER A 27 0.73 -13.98 -15.25
N ARG A 28 0.09 -15.10 -15.63
CA ARG A 28 -1.35 -15.31 -15.47
C ARG A 28 -1.81 -15.12 -14.02
N TYR A 29 -1.02 -15.58 -13.06
CA TYR A 29 -1.27 -15.39 -11.63
C TYR A 29 -1.25 -13.91 -11.24
N GLY A 30 -0.21 -13.18 -11.65
CA GLY A 30 -0.09 -11.74 -11.39
C GLY A 30 -1.23 -10.93 -11.99
N GLN A 31 -1.62 -11.22 -13.22
CA GLN A 31 -2.75 -10.57 -13.87
C GLN A 31 -4.08 -10.84 -13.14
N ALA A 32 -4.32 -12.09 -12.73
CA ALA A 32 -5.51 -12.44 -11.94
C ALA A 32 -5.54 -11.70 -10.60
N ARG A 33 -4.40 -11.65 -9.89
CA ARG A 33 -4.23 -10.90 -8.64
C ARG A 33 -4.49 -9.41 -8.80
N ILE A 34 -4.01 -8.78 -9.87
CA ILE A 34 -4.29 -7.36 -10.15
C ILE A 34 -5.77 -7.13 -10.39
N LYS A 35 -6.43 -8.00 -11.16
CA LYS A 35 -7.86 -7.86 -11.46
C LYS A 35 -8.71 -7.92 -10.20
N GLU A 36 -8.44 -8.88 -9.33
CA GLU A 36 -9.09 -9.00 -8.01
C GLU A 36 -8.83 -7.78 -7.12
N ARG A 37 -7.58 -7.28 -7.08
CA ARG A 37 -7.27 -6.07 -6.31
C ARG A 37 -8.03 -4.86 -6.82
N LYS A 38 -8.15 -4.69 -8.16
CA LYS A 38 -8.92 -3.60 -8.76
C LYS A 38 -10.38 -3.63 -8.32
N SER A 39 -11.05 -4.79 -8.38
CA SER A 39 -12.45 -4.89 -7.97
C SER A 39 -12.66 -4.56 -6.48
N ILE A 40 -11.72 -4.93 -5.61
CA ILE A 40 -11.80 -4.62 -4.18
C ILE A 40 -11.54 -3.14 -3.91
N VAL A 41 -10.48 -2.57 -4.48
CA VAL A 41 -10.05 -1.20 -4.15
C VAL A 41 -10.92 -0.12 -4.79
N GLU A 42 -11.51 -0.38 -5.96
CA GLU A 42 -12.38 0.58 -6.64
C GLU A 42 -13.54 1.02 -5.75
N HIS A 43 -14.18 0.07 -5.07
CA HIS A 43 -15.26 0.37 -4.13
C HIS A 43 -14.77 1.24 -2.96
N VAL A 44 -13.63 0.88 -2.34
CA VAL A 44 -13.04 1.63 -1.22
C VAL A 44 -12.75 3.08 -1.62
N PHE A 45 -12.14 3.29 -2.79
CA PHE A 45 -11.85 4.62 -3.30
C PHE A 45 -13.12 5.41 -3.61
N GLY A 46 -14.18 4.75 -4.09
CA GLY A 46 -15.49 5.35 -4.27
C GLY A 46 -16.09 5.86 -2.96
N THR A 47 -16.09 5.02 -1.92
CA THR A 47 -16.56 5.40 -0.58
C THR A 47 -15.78 6.57 0.00
N LEU A 48 -14.44 6.51 -0.06
CA LEU A 48 -13.58 7.58 0.44
C LEU A 48 -13.86 8.90 -0.29
N LYS A 49 -13.91 8.89 -1.63
CA LYS A 49 -14.22 10.10 -2.40
C LYS A 49 -15.61 10.66 -2.07
N HIS A 50 -16.59 9.79 -1.84
CA HIS A 50 -17.92 10.22 -1.42
C HIS A 50 -17.90 10.91 -0.05
N TRP A 51 -17.19 10.35 0.94
CA TRP A 51 -17.04 10.97 2.27
C TRP A 51 -16.24 12.28 2.23
N MET A 52 -15.27 12.38 1.33
CA MET A 52 -14.47 13.59 1.14
C MET A 52 -15.29 14.74 0.50
N GLY A 53 -16.40 14.44 -0.17
CA GLY A 53 -17.28 15.45 -0.76
C GLY A 53 -16.68 16.18 -1.97
N LYS A 54 -17.21 17.38 -2.27
CA LYS A 54 -16.88 18.14 -3.50
C LYS A 54 -15.45 18.70 -3.52
N ILE A 55 -14.88 19.03 -2.36
CA ILE A 55 -13.49 19.50 -2.23
C ILE A 55 -12.77 18.52 -1.30
N PRO A 56 -12.08 17.51 -1.86
CA PRO A 56 -11.67 16.36 -1.09
C PRO A 56 -10.48 16.62 -0.17
N LEU A 57 -9.64 17.59 -0.49
CA LEU A 57 -8.46 17.94 0.29
C LEU A 57 -8.51 19.41 0.70
N LYS A 58 -8.48 19.65 2.00
CA LYS A 58 -8.48 21.00 2.57
C LYS A 58 -7.06 21.54 2.70
N LEU A 59 -6.07 20.65 2.88
CA LEU A 59 -4.69 21.04 3.11
C LEU A 59 -3.88 21.15 1.82
N ARG A 60 -2.77 21.90 1.88
CA ARG A 60 -1.81 22.08 0.78
C ARG A 60 -0.42 21.61 1.20
N GLY A 61 0.32 21.04 0.24
CA GLY A 61 1.66 20.50 0.44
C GLY A 61 1.67 19.01 0.84
N LEU A 62 2.66 18.27 0.34
CA LEU A 62 2.72 16.79 0.41
C LEU A 62 2.55 16.24 1.84
N ARG A 63 3.30 16.78 2.81
CA ARG A 63 3.24 16.29 4.20
C ARG A 63 1.85 16.45 4.82
N LYS A 64 1.20 17.60 4.61
CA LYS A 64 -0.11 17.90 5.19
C LYS A 64 -1.22 17.09 4.53
N VAL A 65 -1.19 17.00 3.19
CA VAL A 65 -2.11 16.15 2.41
C VAL A 65 -1.95 14.68 2.80
N GLN A 66 -0.72 14.20 3.01
CA GLN A 66 -0.49 12.82 3.46
C GLN A 66 -1.16 12.55 4.80
N THR A 67 -1.08 13.46 5.76
CA THR A 67 -1.77 13.34 7.05
C THR A 67 -3.29 13.27 6.86
N GLU A 68 -3.86 14.12 6.00
CA GLU A 68 -5.29 14.13 5.70
C GLU A 68 -5.76 12.81 5.08
N ILE A 69 -5.04 12.30 4.07
CA ILE A 69 -5.32 10.99 3.47
C ILE A 69 -5.16 9.85 4.47
N ASN A 70 -4.14 9.90 5.34
CA ASN A 70 -3.94 8.88 6.37
C ASN A 70 -5.11 8.85 7.37
N LEU A 71 -5.66 10.01 7.73
CA LEU A 71 -6.81 10.09 8.62
C LEU A 71 -8.05 9.48 7.97
N TYR A 72 -8.30 9.76 6.69
CA TYR A 72 -9.40 9.14 5.93
C TYR A 72 -9.24 7.62 5.85
N ALA A 73 -8.03 7.14 5.54
CA ALA A 73 -7.74 5.70 5.47
C ALA A 73 -7.91 5.02 6.82
N ALA A 74 -7.41 5.63 7.91
CA ALA A 74 -7.57 5.12 9.27
C ALA A 74 -9.06 5.03 9.66
N GLY A 75 -9.83 6.10 9.42
CA GLY A 75 -11.27 6.11 9.70
C GLY A 75 -12.03 5.06 8.91
N TYR A 76 -11.73 4.90 7.61
CA TYR A 76 -12.31 3.83 6.80
C TYR A 76 -11.97 2.44 7.34
N ASN A 77 -10.69 2.21 7.70
CA ASN A 77 -10.23 0.93 8.22
C ASN A 77 -10.93 0.57 9.54
N MET A 78 -11.11 1.53 10.45
CA MET A 78 -11.85 1.31 11.70
C MET A 78 -13.31 0.94 11.44
N LYS A 79 -13.98 1.65 10.54
CA LYS A 79 -15.37 1.34 10.16
C LYS A 79 -15.48 -0.04 9.50
N ARG A 80 -14.52 -0.39 8.64
CA ARG A 80 -14.46 -1.69 7.97
C ARG A 80 -14.22 -2.81 8.99
N TYR A 81 -13.29 -2.64 9.91
CA TYR A 81 -13.01 -3.61 10.96
C TYR A 81 -14.25 -3.88 11.81
N ALA A 82 -14.93 -2.83 12.27
CA ALA A 82 -16.16 -2.97 13.06
C ALA A 82 -17.31 -3.70 12.33
N SER A 83 -17.23 -3.82 11.00
CA SER A 83 -18.18 -4.59 10.19
C SER A 83 -17.76 -6.06 10.01
N LEU A 84 -16.50 -6.39 10.30
CA LEU A 84 -15.91 -7.72 10.16
C LEU A 84 -15.78 -8.45 11.50
N ALA A 85 -15.47 -7.72 12.57
CA ALA A 85 -15.23 -8.26 13.90
C ALA A 85 -15.63 -7.28 15.02
N PRO A 86 -15.92 -7.77 16.24
CA PRO A 86 -16.14 -6.94 17.42
C PRO A 86 -14.93 -6.06 17.74
N ILE A 87 -15.18 -4.80 18.11
CA ILE A 87 -14.11 -3.85 18.47
C ILE A 87 -13.30 -4.33 19.70
N GLY A 88 -13.90 -5.13 20.58
CA GLY A 88 -13.21 -5.71 21.75
C GLY A 88 -11.98 -6.54 21.37
N GLU A 89 -12.07 -7.34 20.31
CA GLU A 89 -10.96 -8.15 19.81
C GLU A 89 -9.78 -7.27 19.36
N LEU A 90 -10.06 -6.15 18.68
CA LEU A 90 -9.04 -5.20 18.27
C LEU A 90 -8.32 -4.59 19.48
N ILE A 91 -9.07 -4.25 20.53
CA ILE A 91 -8.50 -3.64 21.74
C ILE A 91 -7.55 -4.63 22.43
N GLU A 92 -7.94 -5.90 22.53
CA GLU A 92 -7.11 -6.96 23.10
C GLU A 92 -5.85 -7.22 22.26
N GLU A 93 -5.98 -7.26 20.94
CA GLU A 93 -4.85 -7.43 20.02
C GLU A 93 -3.86 -6.26 20.13
N VAL A 94 -4.37 -5.03 20.19
CA VAL A 94 -3.54 -3.84 20.37
C VAL A 94 -2.88 -3.81 21.76
N ALA A 95 -3.57 -4.25 22.81
CA ALA A 95 -3.02 -4.33 24.16
C ALA A 95 -1.91 -5.38 24.29
N SER A 96 -2.05 -6.51 23.59
CA SER A 96 -1.06 -7.58 23.54
C SER A 96 0.02 -7.37 22.48
N TRP A 97 -0.08 -6.30 21.69
CA TRP A 97 0.85 -6.01 20.59
C TRP A 97 2.26 -5.77 21.11
N ASN A 98 3.18 -6.66 20.72
CA ASN A 98 4.60 -6.51 20.99
C ASN A 98 5.35 -6.28 19.66
N PRO A 99 5.93 -5.10 19.43
CA PRO A 99 6.60 -4.75 18.16
C PRO A 99 7.82 -5.62 17.84
N VAL A 100 8.36 -6.36 18.81
CA VAL A 100 9.54 -7.23 18.63
C VAL A 100 9.16 -8.63 18.10
N ARG A 101 7.94 -9.11 18.35
CA ARG A 101 7.56 -10.51 18.02
C ARG A 101 7.24 -10.74 16.55
N THR A 102 6.82 -9.71 15.81
CA THR A 102 6.34 -9.85 14.43
C THR A 102 7.45 -10.01 13.39
N ALA A 103 8.71 -9.72 13.74
CA ALA A 103 9.85 -9.88 12.83
C ALA A 103 10.44 -11.30 12.79
N THR A 104 10.07 -12.18 13.73
CA THR A 104 10.70 -13.50 13.89
C THR A 104 9.87 -14.66 13.31
N THR A 105 8.60 -14.43 12.95
CA THR A 105 7.68 -15.49 12.47
C THR A 105 7.34 -15.40 10.98
N ALA A 106 8.21 -14.78 10.16
CA ALA A 106 8.03 -14.65 8.71
C ALA A 106 9.18 -15.29 7.93
#